data_AF-A0A0Q0X2D3-F1
#
_entry.id   AF-A0A0Q0X2D3-F1
#
_cell.length_a   1.000
_cell.length_b   1.000
_cell.length_c   1.000
_cell.angle_alpha   90.00
_cell.angle_beta   90.00
_cell.angle_gamma   90.00
#
_symmetry.space_group_name_H-M   'P 1'
#
loop_
_entity.id
_entity.type
_entity.pdbx_description
1 polymer ?
#
loop_
_entity_poly.entity_id
_entity_poly.type
_entity_poly.pdbx_seq_one_letter_code
_entity_poly.pdbx_strand_id
1 'polypeptide(L)'
;MNLALQKTLELLVIIGLGVLLQKKVVKQDLKGVKTLILSVALPATIFVALLKIELKGSLLALPILALTFNLLMLLATKYFLAISLPKKEDAKKRTLMMLLPSLAPGLSCFPFIVVYLGDDYLALAALADVGNKVFGLILLYMLAMHWYHLRAVKNHLVSAKSKMRSLVMSLINEPINIVIVVGLLLLALGLSLSSLPGFLQNTVLSLKVLMTPLVLLFIGMAVKIKSGEFGFILSLLFRRAGITFCLSALFATFFPALTPALILLLVVFPQSSCSFWPFAHMSAVNSLEEKDEQKKPTFNIDFAVNVLACSLPFSTILIISILSFGDFFASASTLFLFGGTFIIGSFLPYLLSRLKNGNKKTISTSELSKMASGPCLEEKD
;
A
#
# COMPACT_ATOMS: atom_id res chain seq x y z
N MET A 1 -2.96 -25.49 20.16
CA MET A 1 -2.25 -24.42 19.39
C MET A 1 -3.07 -23.14 19.55
N ASN A 2 -2.46 -21.98 19.77
CA ASN A 2 -3.21 -20.70 19.81
C ASN A 2 -3.98 -20.54 18.47
N LEU A 3 -5.27 -20.21 18.53
CA LEU A 3 -6.13 -20.07 17.35
C LEU A 3 -5.55 -19.07 16.32
N ALA A 4 -4.93 -18.00 16.80
CA ALA A 4 -4.25 -17.03 15.93
C ALA A 4 -3.04 -17.65 15.22
N LEU A 5 -2.23 -18.43 15.95
CA LEU A 5 -1.07 -19.13 15.37
C LEU A 5 -1.50 -20.15 14.32
N GLN A 6 -2.59 -20.88 14.55
CA GLN A 6 -3.13 -21.81 13.57
C GLN A 6 -3.51 -21.09 12.27
N LYS A 7 -4.30 -20.01 12.38
CA LYS A 7 -4.68 -19.18 11.22
C LYS A 7 -3.44 -18.67 10.49
N THR A 8 -2.42 -18.19 11.21
CA THR A 8 -1.16 -17.74 10.61
C THR A 8 -0.49 -18.83 9.80
N LEU A 9 -0.37 -20.04 10.36
CA LEU A 9 0.27 -21.16 9.66
C LEU A 9 -0.52 -21.56 8.41
N GLU A 10 -1.84 -21.64 8.49
CA GLU A 10 -2.71 -21.94 7.32
C GLU A 10 -2.49 -20.91 6.19
N LEU A 11 -2.46 -19.62 6.54
CA LEU A 11 -2.21 -18.54 5.58
C LEU A 11 -0.81 -18.64 4.95
N LEU A 12 0.21 -18.92 5.77
CA LEU A 12 1.59 -19.07 5.31
C LEU A 12 1.77 -20.27 4.38
N VAL A 13 1.06 -21.38 4.64
CA VAL A 13 1.07 -22.55 3.75
C VAL A 13 0.52 -22.16 2.38
N ILE A 14 -0.61 -21.46 2.30
CA ILE A 14 -1.20 -21.04 1.02
C ILE A 14 -0.28 -20.05 0.29
N ILE A 15 0.31 -19.08 0.98
CA ILE A 15 1.30 -18.17 0.40
C ILE A 15 2.50 -18.96 -0.14
N GLY A 16 2.99 -19.94 0.63
CA GLY A 16 4.08 -20.82 0.24
C GLY A 16 3.76 -21.62 -1.03
N LEU A 17 2.55 -22.15 -1.15
CA LEU A 17 2.07 -22.80 -2.39
C LEU A 17 2.10 -21.82 -3.57
N GLY A 18 1.69 -20.56 -3.37
CA GLY A 18 1.80 -19.51 -4.39
C GLY A 18 3.24 -19.27 -4.84
N VAL A 19 4.21 -19.27 -3.91
CA VAL A 19 5.64 -19.15 -4.23
C VAL A 19 6.13 -20.36 -5.05
N LEU A 20 5.70 -21.57 -4.72
CA LEU A 20 6.03 -22.77 -5.50
C LEU A 20 5.45 -22.71 -6.93
N LEU A 21 4.22 -22.19 -7.07
CA LEU A 21 3.58 -22.01 -8.37
C LEU A 21 4.22 -20.90 -9.21
N GLN A 22 4.86 -19.91 -8.58
CA GLN A 22 5.44 -18.76 -9.27
C GLN A 22 6.34 -19.16 -10.46
N LYS A 23 7.12 -20.24 -10.32
CA LYS A 23 8.04 -20.71 -11.38
C LYS A 23 7.32 -21.30 -12.58
N LYS A 24 6.07 -21.73 -12.42
CA LYS A 24 5.24 -22.38 -13.44
C LYS A 24 4.25 -21.42 -14.12
N VAL A 25 4.08 -20.22 -13.56
CA VAL A 25 3.03 -19.27 -13.95
C VAL A 25 3.65 -18.14 -14.79
N VAL A 26 3.13 -17.95 -16.02
CA VAL A 26 3.58 -16.85 -16.89
C VAL A 26 3.04 -15.53 -16.36
N LYS A 27 3.70 -14.40 -16.68
CA LYS A 27 3.25 -13.06 -16.23
C LYS A 27 1.80 -12.74 -16.60
N GLN A 28 1.31 -13.26 -17.72
CA GLN A 28 -0.06 -13.06 -18.19
C GLN A 28 -1.09 -13.77 -17.30
N ASP A 29 -0.77 -14.97 -16.83
CA ASP A 29 -1.64 -15.77 -15.96
C ASP A 29 -1.82 -15.09 -14.59
N LEU A 30 -0.77 -14.46 -14.06
CA LEU A 30 -0.85 -13.68 -12.82
C LEU A 30 -1.87 -12.52 -12.92
N LYS A 31 -1.98 -11.90 -14.11
CA LYS A 31 -2.99 -10.88 -14.37
C LYS A 31 -4.40 -11.48 -14.38
N GLY A 32 -4.56 -12.68 -14.94
CA GLY A 32 -5.83 -13.42 -14.92
C GLY A 32 -6.30 -13.71 -13.50
N VAL A 33 -5.42 -14.22 -12.63
CA VAL A 33 -5.72 -14.48 -11.21
C VAL A 33 -6.13 -13.18 -10.50
N LYS A 34 -5.40 -12.09 -10.71
CA LYS A 34 -5.76 -10.77 -10.17
C LYS A 34 -7.16 -10.32 -10.62
N THR A 35 -7.50 -10.51 -11.90
CA THR A 35 -8.83 -10.15 -12.41
C THR A 35 -9.92 -11.00 -11.75
N LEU A 36 -9.72 -12.31 -11.61
CA LEU A 36 -10.68 -13.18 -10.94
C LEU A 36 -10.94 -12.74 -9.49
N ILE A 37 -9.88 -12.38 -8.76
CA ILE A 37 -9.98 -11.83 -7.41
C ILE A 37 -10.83 -10.55 -7.40
N LEU A 38 -10.45 -9.55 -8.19
CA LEU A 38 -11.04 -8.21 -8.12
C LEU A 38 -12.44 -8.11 -8.75
N SER A 39 -12.77 -8.99 -9.69
CA SER A 39 -14.02 -8.95 -10.44
C SER A 39 -15.06 -9.95 -9.96
N VAL A 40 -14.67 -11.00 -9.23
CA VAL A 40 -15.58 -12.07 -8.83
C VAL A 40 -15.50 -12.34 -7.33
N ALA A 41 -14.36 -12.85 -6.85
CA ALA A 41 -14.27 -13.36 -5.48
C ALA A 41 -14.41 -12.25 -4.43
N LEU A 42 -13.72 -11.12 -4.64
CA LEU A 42 -13.79 -10.00 -3.72
C LEU A 42 -15.16 -9.31 -3.71
N PRO A 43 -15.78 -8.99 -4.87
CA PRO A 43 -17.16 -8.51 -4.90
C PRO A 43 -18.13 -9.45 -4.18
N ALA A 44 -18.10 -10.76 -4.44
CA ALA A 44 -18.98 -11.71 -3.74
C ALA A 44 -18.78 -11.69 -2.21
N THR A 45 -17.53 -11.57 -1.76
CA THR A 45 -17.21 -11.50 -0.32
C THR A 45 -17.73 -10.22 0.32
N ILE A 46 -17.53 -9.07 -0.34
CA ILE A 46 -18.03 -7.77 0.14
C ILE A 46 -19.56 -7.75 0.15
N PHE A 47 -20.20 -8.32 -0.87
CA PHE A 47 -21.67 -8.42 -0.92
C PHE A 47 -22.22 -9.16 0.30
N VAL A 48 -21.69 -10.34 0.57
CA VAL A 48 -22.10 -11.16 1.73
C VAL A 48 -21.80 -10.44 3.03
N ALA A 49 -20.65 -9.77 3.14
CA ALA A 49 -20.28 -9.02 4.32
C ALA A 49 -21.22 -7.84 4.58
N LEU A 50 -21.58 -7.08 3.53
CA LEU A 50 -22.52 -5.97 3.64
C LEU A 50 -23.90 -6.43 4.05
N LEU A 51 -24.45 -7.49 3.43
CA LEU A 51 -25.79 -7.99 3.75
C LEU A 51 -25.92 -8.62 5.13
N LYS A 52 -24.83 -8.71 5.92
CA LYS A 52 -24.81 -9.18 7.30
C LYS A 52 -24.78 -8.04 8.33
N ILE A 53 -24.42 -6.82 7.93
CA ILE A 53 -24.30 -5.70 8.87
C ILE A 53 -25.57 -4.85 8.92
N GLU A 54 -25.82 -4.24 10.07
CA GLU A 54 -26.84 -3.21 10.21
C GLU A 54 -26.32 -1.87 9.73
N LEU A 55 -27.04 -1.22 8.81
CA LEU A 55 -26.67 0.12 8.35
C LEU A 55 -26.95 1.16 9.42
N LYS A 56 -25.87 1.74 9.95
CA LYS A 56 -25.91 2.96 10.77
C LYS A 56 -25.39 4.12 9.93
N GLY A 57 -26.04 5.28 10.00
CA GLY A 57 -25.60 6.49 9.27
C GLY A 57 -24.16 6.91 9.58
N SER A 58 -23.65 6.52 10.75
CA SER A 58 -22.24 6.70 11.14
C SER A 58 -21.24 5.99 10.23
N LEU A 59 -21.65 4.98 9.46
CA LEU A 59 -20.78 4.24 8.54
C LEU A 59 -20.29 5.11 7.37
N LEU A 60 -21.00 6.20 7.03
CA LEU A 60 -20.55 7.17 6.02
C LEU A 60 -19.30 7.95 6.44
N ALA A 61 -18.96 7.96 7.74
CA ALA A 61 -17.71 8.55 8.21
C ALA A 61 -16.47 7.77 7.76
N LEU A 62 -16.60 6.47 7.43
CA LEU A 62 -15.47 5.61 7.08
C LEU A 62 -14.76 6.02 5.77
N PRO A 63 -15.46 6.25 4.65
CA PRO A 63 -14.82 6.82 3.45
C PRO A 63 -14.09 8.15 3.73
N ILE A 64 -14.70 9.04 4.51
CA ILE A 64 -14.12 10.36 4.83
C ILE A 64 -12.85 10.20 5.67
N LEU A 65 -12.86 9.29 6.65
CA LEU A 65 -11.72 8.97 7.48
C LEU A 65 -10.55 8.41 6.65
N ALA A 66 -10.84 7.46 5.75
CA ALA A 66 -9.83 6.91 4.85
C ALA A 66 -9.23 7.99 3.95
N LEU A 67 -10.07 8.82 3.32
CA LEU A 67 -9.62 9.94 2.48
C LEU A 67 -8.75 10.93 3.27
N THR A 68 -9.15 11.26 4.50
CA THR A 68 -8.38 12.13 5.40
C THR A 68 -7.02 11.52 5.71
N PHE A 69 -6.97 10.23 6.04
CA PHE A 69 -5.73 9.49 6.22
C PHE A 69 -4.84 9.57 4.97
N ASN A 70 -5.38 9.34 3.77
CA ASN A 70 -4.60 9.40 2.54
C ASN A 70 -4.00 10.81 2.31
N LEU A 71 -4.76 11.87 2.61
CA LEU A 71 -4.29 13.26 2.53
C LEU A 71 -3.18 13.55 3.54
N LEU A 72 -3.33 13.10 4.79
CA LEU A 72 -2.27 13.20 5.81
C LEU A 72 -1.01 12.46 5.37
N MET A 73 -1.16 11.26 4.80
CA MET A 73 -0.05 10.50 4.25
C MET A 73 0.59 11.17 3.04
N LEU A 74 -0.17 11.90 2.22
CA LEU A 74 0.38 12.67 1.09
C LEU A 74 1.29 13.79 1.61
N LEU A 75 0.84 14.51 2.64
CA LEU A 75 1.62 15.54 3.31
C LEU A 75 2.87 14.94 3.98
N ALA A 76 2.72 13.87 4.75
CA ALA A 76 3.83 13.15 5.36
C ALA A 76 4.83 12.64 4.30
N THR A 77 4.34 12.19 3.15
CA THR A 77 5.22 11.76 2.07
C THR A 77 6.02 12.92 1.50
N LYS A 78 5.36 14.06 1.24
CA LYS A 78 6.00 15.26 0.70
C LYS A 78 7.06 15.84 1.65
N TYR A 79 6.71 15.99 2.93
CA TYR A 79 7.52 16.73 3.90
C TYR A 79 8.43 15.86 4.77
N PHE A 80 8.31 14.53 4.72
CA PHE A 80 9.13 13.66 5.56
C PHE A 80 9.74 12.50 4.77
N LEU A 81 8.94 11.72 4.06
CA LEU A 81 9.45 10.51 3.38
C LEU A 81 10.31 10.84 2.16
N ALA A 82 9.87 11.77 1.31
CA ALA A 82 10.55 12.13 0.07
C ALA A 82 11.84 12.96 0.30
N ILE A 83 12.06 13.48 1.51
CA ILE A 83 13.28 14.26 1.84
C ILE A 83 14.54 13.40 1.81
N SER A 84 14.41 12.08 2.02
CA SER A 84 15.56 11.17 1.94
C SER A 84 16.11 10.96 0.54
N LEU A 85 15.38 11.42 -0.49
CA LEU A 85 15.89 11.46 -1.86
C LEU A 85 16.66 12.78 -2.11
N PRO A 86 17.81 12.73 -2.81
CA PRO A 86 18.55 13.92 -3.20
C PRO A 86 17.67 14.95 -3.92
N LYS A 87 18.01 16.25 -3.81
CA LYS A 87 17.29 17.34 -4.49
C LYS A 87 17.17 17.15 -6.01
N LYS A 88 18.08 16.39 -6.63
CA LYS A 88 18.10 16.14 -8.09
C LYS A 88 17.13 15.04 -8.53
N GLU A 89 16.51 14.28 -7.61
CA GLU A 89 15.66 13.11 -7.92
C GLU A 89 14.16 13.43 -7.86
N ASP A 90 13.74 14.56 -8.44
CA ASP A 90 12.34 15.02 -8.36
C ASP A 90 11.32 14.02 -8.92
N ALA A 91 11.70 13.26 -9.97
CA ALA A 91 10.83 12.24 -10.54
C ALA A 91 10.53 11.10 -9.54
N LYS A 92 11.54 10.65 -8.78
CA LYS A 92 11.36 9.65 -7.73
C LYS A 92 10.56 10.21 -6.55
N LYS A 93 10.75 11.48 -6.19
CA LYS A 93 9.95 12.14 -5.13
C LYS A 93 8.47 12.19 -5.49
N ARG A 94 8.14 12.64 -6.71
CA ARG A 94 6.76 12.63 -7.23
C ARG A 94 6.20 11.21 -7.29
N THR A 95 7.02 10.23 -7.66
CA THR A 95 6.64 8.81 -7.64
C THR A 95 6.26 8.33 -6.24
N LEU A 96 7.03 8.67 -5.21
CA LEU A 96 6.69 8.33 -3.82
C LEU A 96 5.40 9.03 -3.36
N MET A 97 5.24 10.31 -3.69
CA MET A 97 4.03 11.07 -3.38
C MET A 97 2.77 10.48 -4.02
N MET A 98 2.90 9.77 -5.13
CA MET A 98 1.80 9.02 -5.75
C MET A 98 1.55 7.68 -5.04
N LEU A 99 2.60 6.93 -4.71
CA LEU A 99 2.47 5.54 -4.26
C LEU A 99 2.22 5.39 -2.76
N LEU A 100 3.02 6.03 -1.90
CA LEU A 100 2.98 5.81 -0.45
C LEU A 100 1.65 6.20 0.22
N PRO A 101 0.95 7.28 -0.19
CA PRO A 101 -0.35 7.59 0.40
C PRO A 101 -1.50 6.76 -0.18
N SER A 102 -1.29 6.00 -1.25
CA SER A 102 -2.33 5.16 -1.87
C SER A 102 -2.32 3.74 -1.31
N LEU A 103 -3.49 3.16 -1.08
CA LEU A 103 -3.61 1.79 -0.54
C LEU A 103 -4.27 0.84 -1.54
N ALA A 104 -3.93 -0.46 -1.48
CA ALA A 104 -4.63 -1.55 -2.17
C ALA A 104 -5.19 -2.60 -1.19
N PRO A 105 -6.17 -2.25 -0.34
CA PRO A 105 -6.70 -3.14 0.70
C PRO A 105 -7.19 -4.49 0.17
N GLY A 106 -7.88 -4.49 -0.99
CA GLY A 106 -8.46 -5.70 -1.60
C GLY A 106 -7.47 -6.79 -2.01
N LEU A 107 -6.21 -6.42 -2.31
CA LEU A 107 -5.14 -7.38 -2.61
C LEU A 107 -4.21 -7.62 -1.42
N SER A 108 -4.36 -6.87 -0.33
CA SER A 108 -3.46 -6.94 0.82
C SER A 108 -4.18 -7.28 2.12
N CYS A 109 -4.92 -6.36 2.73
CA CYS A 109 -5.37 -6.53 4.12
C CYS A 109 -6.71 -7.28 4.24
N PHE A 110 -7.57 -7.23 3.21
CA PHE A 110 -8.91 -7.82 3.27
C PHE A 110 -8.94 -9.33 3.59
N PRO A 111 -8.07 -10.19 3.01
CA PRO A 111 -8.06 -11.61 3.34
C PRO A 111 -7.73 -11.86 4.81
N PHE A 112 -6.89 -11.01 5.39
CA PHE A 112 -6.53 -11.11 6.80
C PHE A 112 -7.64 -10.55 7.69
N ILE A 113 -8.29 -9.46 7.30
CA ILE A 113 -9.44 -8.92 8.03
C ILE A 113 -10.55 -9.98 8.13
N VAL A 114 -10.92 -10.63 7.03
CA VAL A 114 -11.98 -11.65 7.07
C VAL A 114 -11.59 -12.87 7.91
N VAL A 115 -10.32 -13.29 7.88
CA VAL A 115 -9.84 -14.45 8.63
C VAL A 115 -9.70 -14.17 10.13
N TYR A 116 -9.22 -12.98 10.52
CA TYR A 116 -8.95 -12.66 11.93
C TYR A 116 -10.08 -11.90 12.61
N LEU A 117 -10.70 -10.94 11.91
CA LEU A 117 -11.71 -10.03 12.48
C LEU A 117 -13.14 -10.41 12.05
N GLY A 118 -13.30 -11.04 10.88
CA GLY A 118 -14.59 -11.52 10.38
C GLY A 118 -15.23 -10.63 9.32
N ASP A 119 -16.43 -11.02 8.88
CA ASP A 119 -17.16 -10.38 7.79
C ASP A 119 -17.55 -8.92 8.11
N ASP A 120 -17.95 -8.64 9.34
CA ASP A 120 -18.44 -7.31 9.72
C ASP A 120 -17.35 -6.26 9.54
N TYR A 121 -16.13 -6.56 9.99
CA TYR A 121 -14.98 -5.67 9.83
C TYR A 121 -14.50 -5.58 8.38
N LEU A 122 -14.70 -6.63 7.57
CA LEU A 122 -14.48 -6.55 6.13
C LEU A 122 -15.45 -5.58 5.47
N ALA A 123 -16.73 -5.57 5.87
CA ALA A 123 -17.70 -4.60 5.36
C ALA A 123 -17.28 -3.16 5.70
N LEU A 124 -16.84 -2.89 6.93
CA LEU A 124 -16.30 -1.59 7.33
C LEU A 124 -15.07 -1.20 6.50
N ALA A 125 -14.15 -2.15 6.29
CA ALA A 125 -12.96 -1.94 5.48
C ALA A 125 -13.30 -1.64 4.01
N ALA A 126 -14.30 -2.33 3.44
CA ALA A 126 -14.78 -2.10 2.08
C ALA A 126 -15.41 -0.71 1.91
N LEU A 127 -16.19 -0.26 2.90
CA LEU A 127 -16.73 1.11 2.92
C LEU A 127 -15.61 2.15 3.02
N ALA A 128 -14.62 1.94 3.89
CA ALA A 128 -13.44 2.81 3.98
C ALA A 128 -12.65 2.86 2.67
N ASP A 129 -12.52 1.74 1.96
CA ASP A 129 -11.80 1.66 0.68
C ASP A 129 -12.43 2.52 -0.43
N VAL A 130 -13.73 2.84 -0.34
CA VAL A 130 -14.38 3.82 -1.25
C VAL A 130 -13.66 5.18 -1.17
N GLY A 131 -13.36 5.66 0.05
CA GLY A 131 -12.62 6.91 0.25
C GLY A 131 -11.19 6.85 -0.29
N ASN A 132 -10.51 5.72 -0.05
CA ASN A 132 -9.18 5.46 -0.60
C ASN A 132 -9.17 5.44 -2.14
N LYS A 133 -10.21 4.89 -2.78
CA LYS A 133 -10.35 4.93 -4.26
C LYS A 133 -10.61 6.33 -4.77
N VAL A 134 -11.42 7.14 -4.10
CA VAL A 134 -11.60 8.55 -4.46
C VAL A 134 -10.24 9.28 -4.45
N PHE A 135 -9.43 9.07 -3.41
CA PHE A 135 -8.07 9.60 -3.36
C PHE A 135 -7.20 9.08 -4.53
N GLY A 136 -7.13 7.76 -4.70
CA GLY A 136 -6.25 7.11 -5.66
C GLY A 136 -6.57 7.37 -7.13
N LEU A 137 -7.85 7.37 -7.49
CA LEU A 137 -8.32 7.54 -8.87
C LEU A 137 -8.50 8.99 -9.28
N ILE A 138 -9.03 9.83 -8.38
CA ILE A 138 -9.44 11.20 -8.73
C ILE A 138 -8.37 12.19 -8.31
N LEU A 139 -8.03 12.24 -7.02
CA LEU A 139 -7.09 13.24 -6.51
C LEU A 139 -5.67 13.04 -7.04
N LEU A 140 -5.16 11.81 -7.03
CA LEU A 140 -3.83 11.53 -7.57
C LEU A 140 -3.77 11.65 -9.09
N TYR A 141 -4.86 11.38 -9.82
CA TYR A 141 -4.92 11.70 -11.25
C TYR A 141 -4.78 13.20 -11.50
N MET A 142 -5.55 14.03 -10.77
CA MET A 142 -5.45 15.49 -10.89
C MET A 142 -4.03 15.98 -10.57
N LEU A 143 -3.41 15.43 -9.52
CA LEU A 143 -2.04 15.74 -9.16
C LEU A 143 -1.03 15.33 -10.25
N ALA A 144 -1.22 14.15 -10.86
CA ALA A 144 -0.38 13.67 -11.94
C ALA A 144 -0.47 14.57 -13.19
N MET A 145 -1.69 14.94 -13.59
CA MET A 145 -1.92 15.84 -14.71
C MET A 145 -1.40 17.25 -14.43
N HIS A 146 -1.57 17.75 -13.20
CA HIS A 146 -1.00 19.02 -12.79
C HIS A 146 0.53 19.05 -12.99
N TRP A 147 1.24 18.01 -12.55
CA TRP A 147 2.69 17.93 -12.76
C TRP A 147 3.12 17.75 -14.21
N TYR A 148 2.32 17.03 -15.01
CA TYR A 148 2.54 16.92 -16.44
C TYR A 148 2.39 18.30 -17.12
N HIS A 149 1.31 19.02 -16.86
CA HIS A 149 1.04 20.33 -17.48
C HIS A 149 2.07 21.40 -17.10
N LEU A 150 2.57 21.38 -15.86
CA LEU A 150 3.67 22.28 -15.44
C LEU A 150 4.96 22.10 -16.26
N ARG A 151 5.10 21.00 -16.99
CA ARG A 151 6.27 20.71 -17.84
C ARG A 151 5.93 20.50 -19.30
N ALA A 152 4.68 20.71 -19.69
CA ALA A 152 4.26 20.53 -21.07
C ALA A 152 5.03 21.47 -21.99
N VAL A 153 5.64 20.91 -23.04
CA VAL A 153 6.38 21.68 -24.06
C VAL A 153 5.44 22.13 -25.17
N LYS A 154 4.42 21.32 -25.48
CA LYS A 154 3.39 21.61 -26.47
C LYS A 154 2.11 22.02 -25.74
N ASN A 155 1.41 23.02 -26.26
CA ASN A 155 0.07 23.40 -25.77
C ASN A 155 -0.98 22.39 -26.26
N HIS A 156 -0.94 21.17 -25.72
CA HIS A 156 -2.02 20.21 -25.91
C HIS A 156 -3.08 20.41 -24.83
N LEU A 157 -4.26 20.87 -25.25
CA LEU A 157 -5.47 20.85 -24.43
C LEU A 157 -5.98 19.40 -24.35
N VAL A 158 -5.36 18.57 -23.50
CA VAL A 158 -5.97 17.30 -23.11
C VAL A 158 -7.29 17.63 -22.42
N SER A 159 -8.42 17.14 -22.95
CA SER A 159 -9.75 17.42 -22.39
C SER A 159 -9.90 16.83 -20.99
N ALA A 160 -9.56 17.62 -19.97
CA ALA A 160 -9.60 17.25 -18.55
C ALA A 160 -11.01 16.79 -18.13
N LYS A 161 -12.07 17.40 -18.69
CA LYS A 161 -13.47 17.05 -18.43
C LYS A 161 -13.80 15.63 -18.89
N SER A 162 -13.36 15.23 -20.08
CA SER A 162 -13.62 13.88 -20.62
C SER A 162 -12.95 12.79 -19.79
N LYS A 163 -11.69 13.02 -19.36
CA LYS A 163 -10.93 12.06 -18.58
C LYS A 163 -11.41 11.98 -17.13
N MET A 164 -11.75 13.11 -16.50
CA MET A 164 -12.35 13.12 -15.18
C MET A 164 -13.69 12.37 -15.14
N ARG A 165 -14.56 12.59 -16.15
CA ARG A 165 -15.80 11.81 -16.30
C ARG A 165 -15.51 10.31 -16.43
N SER A 166 -14.49 9.93 -17.21
CA SER A 166 -14.11 8.52 -17.37
C SER A 166 -13.62 7.88 -16.06
N LEU A 167 -12.95 8.64 -15.19
CA LEU A 167 -12.45 8.14 -13.90
C LEU A 167 -13.56 7.97 -12.88
N VAL A 168 -14.50 8.93 -12.81
CA VAL A 168 -15.71 8.78 -11.99
C VAL A 168 -16.52 7.58 -12.48
N MET A 169 -16.66 7.41 -13.79
CA MET A 169 -17.32 6.25 -14.38
C MET A 169 -16.56 4.95 -14.06
N SER A 170 -15.22 4.97 -14.08
CA SER A 170 -14.40 3.82 -13.68
C SER A 170 -14.62 3.45 -12.22
N LEU A 171 -14.76 4.44 -11.33
CA LEU A 171 -15.04 4.19 -9.92
C LEU A 171 -16.41 3.49 -9.78
N ILE A 172 -17.46 3.97 -10.45
CA ILE A 172 -18.78 3.34 -10.36
C ILE A 172 -18.78 1.94 -10.99
N ASN A 173 -18.10 1.77 -12.13
CA ASN A 173 -18.10 0.52 -12.90
C ASN A 173 -17.18 -0.58 -12.31
N GLU A 174 -16.41 -0.29 -11.27
CA GLU A 174 -15.67 -1.34 -10.59
C GLU A 174 -16.65 -2.36 -9.98
N PRO A 175 -16.49 -3.67 -10.24
CA PRO A 175 -17.40 -4.71 -9.74
C PRO A 175 -17.65 -4.63 -8.22
N ILE A 176 -16.61 -4.29 -7.46
CA ILE A 176 -16.69 -4.08 -6.01
C ILE A 176 -17.66 -2.95 -5.66
N ASN A 177 -17.58 -1.81 -6.36
CA ASN A 177 -18.37 -0.63 -6.04
C ASN A 177 -19.83 -0.80 -6.49
N ILE A 178 -20.06 -1.47 -7.62
CA ILE A 178 -21.41 -1.89 -8.04
C ILE A 178 -22.05 -2.73 -6.94
N VAL A 179 -21.33 -3.73 -6.44
CA VAL A 179 -21.80 -4.60 -5.38
C VAL A 179 -22.05 -3.84 -4.07
N ILE A 180 -21.19 -2.87 -3.72
CA ILE A 180 -21.43 -2.01 -2.55
C ILE A 180 -22.74 -1.25 -2.72
N VAL A 181 -22.96 -0.59 -3.87
CA VAL A 181 -24.20 0.17 -4.15
C VAL A 181 -25.42 -0.75 -4.09
N VAL A 182 -25.39 -1.90 -4.75
CA VAL A 182 -26.49 -2.88 -4.73
C VAL A 182 -26.74 -3.39 -3.31
N GLY A 183 -25.69 -3.74 -2.57
CA GLY A 183 -25.80 -4.20 -1.18
C GLY A 183 -26.42 -3.16 -0.26
N LEU A 184 -25.99 -1.90 -0.37
CA LEU A 184 -26.56 -0.77 0.38
C LEU A 184 -28.03 -0.54 0.03
N LEU A 185 -28.41 -0.63 -1.24
CA LEU A 185 -29.80 -0.51 -1.68
C LEU A 185 -30.67 -1.64 -1.12
N LEU A 186 -30.20 -2.89 -1.17
CA LEU A 186 -30.92 -4.04 -0.60
C LEU A 186 -31.12 -3.87 0.90
N LEU A 187 -30.07 -3.48 1.64
CA LEU A 187 -30.16 -3.20 3.08
C LEU A 187 -31.12 -2.05 3.38
N ALA A 188 -31.13 -0.99 2.58
CA ALA A 188 -32.07 0.12 2.74
C ALA A 188 -33.53 -0.30 2.52
N LEU A 189 -33.77 -1.33 1.71
CA LEU A 189 -35.07 -1.97 1.52
C LEU A 189 -35.40 -3.03 2.59
N GLY A 190 -34.52 -3.22 3.58
CA GLY A 190 -34.68 -4.25 4.62
C GLY A 190 -34.44 -5.68 4.14
N LEU A 191 -33.83 -5.87 2.97
CA LEU A 191 -33.51 -7.18 2.41
C LEU A 191 -32.15 -7.64 2.93
N SER A 192 -32.10 -8.90 3.37
CA SER A 192 -30.87 -9.54 3.83
C SER A 192 -30.45 -10.66 2.88
N LEU A 193 -29.33 -11.32 3.18
CA LEU A 193 -28.84 -12.44 2.36
C LEU A 193 -29.87 -13.58 2.25
N SER A 194 -30.67 -13.82 3.28
CA SER A 194 -31.72 -14.85 3.29
C SER A 194 -32.95 -14.47 2.47
N SER A 195 -33.09 -13.19 2.10
CA SER A 195 -34.17 -12.70 1.24
C SER A 195 -33.92 -13.01 -0.25
N LEU A 196 -32.72 -13.48 -0.60
CA LEU A 196 -32.38 -13.82 -1.99
C LEU A 196 -32.84 -15.24 -2.36
N PRO A 197 -33.18 -15.49 -3.64
CA PRO A 197 -33.40 -16.85 -4.14
C PRO A 197 -32.22 -17.78 -3.81
N GLY A 198 -32.53 -19.01 -3.38
CA GLY A 198 -31.52 -19.95 -2.87
C GLY A 198 -30.35 -20.22 -3.83
N PHE A 199 -30.61 -20.24 -5.15
CA PHE A 199 -29.54 -20.41 -6.14
C PHE A 199 -28.54 -19.22 -6.15
N LEU A 200 -29.03 -17.98 -6.01
CA LEU A 200 -28.16 -16.79 -5.93
C LEU A 200 -27.38 -16.79 -4.63
N GLN A 201 -28.06 -17.05 -3.51
CA GLN A 201 -27.42 -17.13 -2.20
C GLN A 201 -26.27 -18.15 -2.20
N ASN A 202 -26.53 -19.37 -2.65
CA ASN A 202 -25.54 -20.46 -2.67
C ASN A 202 -24.38 -20.14 -3.62
N THR A 203 -24.66 -19.52 -4.78
CA THR A 203 -23.63 -19.12 -5.74
C THR A 203 -22.69 -18.07 -5.14
N VAL A 204 -23.25 -17.00 -4.57
CA VAL A 204 -22.46 -15.92 -3.97
C VAL A 204 -21.62 -16.45 -2.80
N LEU A 205 -22.21 -17.30 -1.93
CA LEU A 205 -21.48 -17.92 -0.83
C LEU A 205 -20.32 -18.80 -1.32
N SER A 206 -20.52 -19.55 -2.40
CA SER A 206 -19.45 -20.36 -3.01
C SER A 206 -18.33 -19.49 -3.58
N LEU A 207 -18.67 -18.39 -4.27
CA LEU A 207 -17.69 -17.45 -4.81
C LEU A 207 -16.91 -16.71 -3.72
N LYS A 208 -17.57 -16.38 -2.60
CA LYS A 208 -16.93 -15.76 -1.43
C LYS A 208 -15.78 -16.63 -0.90
N VAL A 209 -15.97 -17.94 -0.81
CA VAL A 209 -14.96 -18.87 -0.27
C VAL A 209 -13.64 -18.81 -1.05
N LEU A 210 -13.68 -18.42 -2.32
CA LEU A 210 -12.49 -18.31 -3.18
C LEU A 210 -11.58 -17.13 -2.81
N MET A 211 -12.10 -16.10 -2.15
CA MET A 211 -11.40 -14.82 -1.97
C MET A 211 -10.07 -14.99 -1.23
N THR A 212 -10.10 -15.57 -0.03
CA THR A 212 -8.90 -15.76 0.80
C THR A 212 -7.84 -16.62 0.08
N PRO A 213 -8.12 -17.86 -0.37
CA PRO A 213 -7.10 -18.68 -1.00
C PRO A 213 -6.54 -18.07 -2.29
N LEU A 214 -7.39 -17.46 -3.14
CA LEU A 214 -6.91 -16.83 -4.37
C LEU A 214 -5.98 -15.64 -4.09
N VAL A 215 -6.32 -14.77 -3.14
CA VAL A 215 -5.48 -13.62 -2.82
C VAL A 215 -4.15 -14.08 -2.21
N LEU A 216 -4.15 -15.07 -1.32
CA LEU A 216 -2.92 -15.59 -0.72
C LEU A 216 -2.01 -16.29 -1.74
N LEU A 217 -2.59 -17.07 -2.66
CA LEU A 217 -1.86 -17.63 -3.80
C LEU A 217 -1.28 -16.50 -4.68
N PHE A 218 -2.08 -15.48 -4.98
CA PHE A 218 -1.63 -14.33 -5.75
C PHE A 218 -0.47 -13.60 -5.08
N ILE A 219 -0.53 -13.37 -3.76
CA ILE A 219 0.56 -12.76 -2.99
C ILE A 219 1.84 -13.58 -3.18
N GLY A 220 1.79 -14.91 -2.97
CA GLY A 220 2.94 -15.80 -3.15
C GLY A 220 3.51 -15.76 -4.57
N MET A 221 2.66 -15.80 -5.60
CA MET A 221 3.07 -15.72 -7.00
C MET A 221 3.63 -14.34 -7.40
N ALA A 222 3.17 -13.27 -6.75
CA ALA A 222 3.54 -11.90 -7.07
C ALA A 222 4.90 -11.46 -6.48
N VAL A 223 5.46 -12.21 -5.52
CA VAL A 223 6.72 -11.84 -4.84
C VAL A 223 7.89 -11.81 -5.82
N LYS A 224 8.36 -10.62 -6.22
CA LYS A 224 9.54 -10.48 -7.10
C LYS A 224 10.52 -9.49 -6.48
N ILE A 225 11.64 -9.99 -5.97
CA ILE A 225 12.68 -9.16 -5.37
C ILE A 225 13.77 -8.90 -6.42
N LYS A 226 13.93 -7.64 -6.84
CA LYS A 226 15.05 -7.18 -7.67
C LYS A 226 16.05 -6.42 -6.79
N SER A 227 17.34 -6.65 -7.01
CA SER A 227 18.43 -6.36 -6.06
C SER A 227 19.09 -4.97 -6.14
N GLY A 228 18.52 -3.99 -6.85
CA GLY A 228 19.16 -2.66 -7.02
C GLY A 228 18.89 -1.66 -5.89
N GLU A 229 17.62 -1.45 -5.54
CA GLU A 229 17.18 -0.36 -4.63
C GLU A 229 16.39 -0.88 -3.41
N PHE A 230 16.46 -2.19 -3.16
CA PHE A 230 15.63 -2.89 -2.18
C PHE A 230 15.74 -2.30 -0.77
N GLY A 231 16.96 -2.11 -0.25
CA GLY A 231 17.17 -1.60 1.12
C GLY A 231 16.62 -0.19 1.34
N PHE A 232 16.70 0.66 0.32
CA PHE A 232 16.15 2.01 0.37
C PHE A 232 14.62 1.99 0.37
N ILE A 233 14.01 1.22 -0.54
CA ILE A 233 12.55 1.05 -0.62
C ILE A 233 12.02 0.48 0.69
N LEU A 234 12.68 -0.53 1.24
CA LEU A 234 12.30 -1.14 2.51
C LEU A 234 12.35 -0.13 3.65
N SER A 235 13.41 0.69 3.73
CA SER A 235 13.50 1.79 4.70
C SER A 235 12.33 2.79 4.56
N LEU A 236 11.92 3.14 3.34
CA LEU A 236 10.74 3.99 3.11
C LEU A 236 9.44 3.32 3.56
N LEU A 237 9.28 2.02 3.32
CA LEU A 237 8.10 1.27 3.74
C LEU A 237 8.01 1.15 5.26
N PHE A 238 9.13 0.94 5.96
CA PHE A 238 9.20 1.00 7.42
C PHE A 238 8.78 2.37 7.96
N ARG A 239 9.25 3.47 7.35
CA ARG A 239 8.81 4.81 7.77
C ARG A 239 7.34 5.04 7.53
N ARG A 240 6.84 4.63 6.37
CA ARG A 240 5.40 4.68 6.07
C ARG A 240 4.63 3.94 7.16
N ALA A 241 5.01 2.70 7.44
CA ALA A 241 4.39 1.88 8.48
C ALA A 241 4.46 2.51 9.88
N GLY A 242 5.59 3.14 10.22
CA GLY A 242 5.75 3.82 11.50
C GLY A 242 4.86 5.05 11.64
N ILE A 243 4.73 5.85 10.58
CA ILE A 243 3.80 6.99 10.55
C ILE A 243 2.36 6.51 10.68
N THR A 244 1.99 5.45 9.96
CA THR A 244 0.63 4.91 10.05
C THR A 244 0.34 4.32 11.42
N PHE A 245 1.31 3.66 12.08
CA PHE A 245 1.18 3.26 13.48
C PHE A 245 0.94 4.45 14.40
N CYS A 246 1.70 5.53 14.28
CA CYS A 246 1.51 6.75 15.07
C CYS A 246 0.14 7.40 14.82
N LEU A 247 -0.33 7.44 13.56
CA LEU A 247 -1.66 7.97 13.23
C LEU A 247 -2.77 7.10 13.82
N SER A 248 -2.66 5.77 13.74
CA SER A 248 -3.61 4.85 14.37
C SER A 248 -3.58 4.97 15.90
N ALA A 249 -2.40 5.14 16.51
CA ALA A 249 -2.23 5.34 17.95
C ALA A 249 -2.90 6.64 18.42
N LEU A 250 -2.70 7.73 17.67
CA LEU A 250 -3.32 9.02 17.94
C LEU A 250 -4.85 8.89 17.88
N PHE A 251 -5.38 8.23 16.86
CA PHE A 251 -6.81 8.00 16.73
C PHE A 251 -7.36 7.14 17.89
N ALA A 252 -6.70 6.03 18.21
CA ALA A 252 -7.11 5.17 19.33
C ALA A 252 -7.09 5.90 20.68
N THR A 253 -6.19 6.87 20.85
CA THR A 253 -6.12 7.70 22.07
C THR A 253 -7.30 8.67 22.18
N PHE A 254 -7.72 9.30 21.07
CA PHE A 254 -8.87 10.20 21.07
C PHE A 254 -10.22 9.48 21.16
N PHE A 255 -10.26 8.20 20.78
CA PHE A 255 -11.47 7.38 20.80
C PHE A 255 -11.27 6.11 21.65
N PRO A 256 -11.12 6.23 22.99
CA PRO A 256 -10.80 5.10 23.87
C PRO A 256 -11.95 4.08 23.99
N ALA A 257 -13.17 4.44 23.58
CA ALA A 257 -14.34 3.55 23.60
C ALA A 257 -14.37 2.54 22.43
N LEU A 258 -13.36 2.52 21.55
CA LEU A 258 -13.29 1.59 20.44
C LEU A 258 -13.02 0.16 20.92
N THR A 259 -13.68 -0.81 20.30
CA THR A 259 -13.41 -2.22 20.57
C THR A 259 -12.02 -2.63 20.06
N PRO A 260 -11.37 -3.65 20.67
CA PRO A 260 -10.05 -4.11 20.22
C PRO A 260 -10.00 -4.46 18.73
N ALA A 261 -11.05 -5.10 18.19
CA ALA A 261 -11.11 -5.44 16.77
C ALA A 261 -11.27 -4.21 15.85
N LEU A 262 -11.95 -3.14 16.30
CA LEU A 262 -11.97 -1.86 15.57
C LEU A 262 -10.60 -1.18 15.59
N ILE A 263 -9.89 -1.22 16.72
CA ILE A 263 -8.51 -0.72 16.81
C ILE A 263 -7.61 -1.49 15.85
N LEU A 264 -7.69 -2.83 15.84
CA LEU A 264 -6.95 -3.64 14.90
C LEU A 264 -7.27 -3.31 13.44
N LEU A 265 -8.55 -3.09 13.09
CA LEU A 265 -8.93 -2.63 11.76
C LEU A 265 -8.28 -1.28 11.42
N LEU A 266 -8.33 -0.31 12.34
CA LEU A 266 -7.70 1.02 12.20
C LEU A 266 -6.18 0.94 12.06
N VAL A 267 -5.55 -0.12 12.58
CA VAL A 267 -4.12 -0.36 12.45
C VAL A 267 -3.80 -1.06 11.14
N VAL A 268 -4.49 -2.14 10.78
CA VAL A 268 -4.12 -2.95 9.60
C VAL A 268 -4.56 -2.33 8.27
N PHE A 269 -5.65 -1.57 8.24
CA PHE A 269 -6.14 -0.96 7.00
C PHE A 269 -5.11 0.02 6.40
N PRO A 270 -4.57 1.00 7.15
CA PRO A 270 -3.46 1.85 6.71
C PRO A 270 -2.18 1.12 6.30
N GLN A 271 -1.95 -0.08 6.80
CA GLN A 271 -0.75 -0.89 6.50
C GLN A 271 -0.84 -1.61 5.16
N SER A 272 -1.97 -1.50 4.45
CA SER A 272 -2.19 -2.05 3.11
C SER A 272 -1.09 -1.65 2.13
N SER A 273 -0.84 -2.50 1.13
CA SER A 273 0.22 -2.27 0.14
C SER A 273 -0.07 -1.05 -0.74
N CYS A 274 0.93 -0.57 -1.48
CA CYS A 274 0.74 0.56 -2.38
C CYS A 274 -0.23 0.21 -3.52
N SER A 275 -1.03 1.18 -3.96
CA SER A 275 -2.04 0.97 -5.00
C SER A 275 -1.44 0.95 -6.41
N PHE A 276 -2.08 0.19 -7.31
CA PHE A 276 -1.74 0.20 -8.73
C PHE A 276 -2.37 1.38 -9.49
N TRP A 277 -3.39 2.05 -8.93
CA TRP A 277 -4.05 3.19 -9.59
C TRP A 277 -3.10 4.36 -9.91
N PRO A 278 -2.27 4.83 -8.95
CA PRO A 278 -1.30 5.87 -9.23
C PRO A 278 -0.29 5.45 -10.29
N PHE A 279 0.07 4.16 -10.36
CA PHE A 279 0.95 3.65 -11.41
C PHE A 279 0.32 3.74 -12.80
N ALA A 280 -0.98 3.47 -12.94
CA ALA A 280 -1.69 3.67 -14.19
C ALA A 280 -1.68 5.16 -14.61
N HIS A 281 -1.85 6.08 -13.65
CA HIS A 281 -1.75 7.52 -13.92
C HIS A 281 -0.33 7.93 -14.33
N MET A 282 0.70 7.43 -13.66
CA MET A 282 2.10 7.68 -14.01
C MET A 282 2.43 7.16 -15.41
N SER A 283 1.94 5.97 -15.77
CA SER A 283 2.13 5.37 -17.10
C SER A 283 1.43 6.17 -18.21
N ALA A 284 0.21 6.67 -17.92
CA ALA A 284 -0.52 7.54 -18.83
C ALA A 284 0.23 8.86 -19.05
N VAL A 285 0.76 9.47 -17.98
CA VAL A 285 1.61 10.67 -18.08
C VAL A 285 2.87 10.39 -18.89
N ASN A 286 3.57 9.28 -18.65
CA ASN A 286 4.75 8.91 -19.43
C ASN A 286 4.43 8.81 -20.94
N SER A 287 3.28 8.23 -21.28
CA SER A 287 2.82 8.13 -22.68
C SER A 287 2.49 9.49 -23.31
N LEU A 288 2.05 10.46 -22.51
CA LEU A 288 1.83 11.84 -22.96
C LEU A 288 3.16 12.58 -23.14
N GLU A 289 4.10 12.38 -22.23
CA GLU A 289 5.45 12.99 -22.28
C GLU A 289 6.24 12.55 -23.50
N GLU A 290 6.12 11.29 -23.89
CA GLU A 290 6.71 10.75 -25.13
C GLU A 290 6.19 11.48 -26.37
N LYS A 291 4.88 11.81 -26.41
CA LYS A 291 4.27 12.56 -27.53
C LYS A 291 4.62 14.05 -27.52
N ASP A 292 4.76 14.60 -26.33
CA ASP A 292 5.17 16.00 -26.10
C ASP A 292 6.69 16.21 -26.26
N GLU A 293 7.46 15.14 -26.44
CA GLU A 293 8.92 15.15 -26.52
C GLU A 293 9.58 15.80 -25.27
N GLN A 294 8.99 15.59 -24.10
CA GLN A 294 9.54 16.14 -22.86
C GLN A 294 10.90 15.48 -22.55
N LYS A 295 11.94 16.30 -22.40
CA LYS A 295 13.31 15.82 -22.14
C LYS A 295 13.52 15.14 -20.78
N LYS A 296 12.63 15.39 -19.82
CA LYS A 296 12.73 14.86 -18.44
C LYS A 296 11.38 14.31 -18.00
N PRO A 297 11.35 13.09 -17.43
CA PRO A 297 10.08 12.44 -17.08
C PRO A 297 9.46 13.03 -15.80
N THR A 298 8.13 12.99 -15.68
CA THR A 298 7.45 13.38 -14.42
C THR A 298 7.77 12.37 -13.34
N PHE A 299 7.70 11.10 -13.69
CA PHE A 299 7.77 10.00 -12.76
C PHE A 299 8.89 9.04 -13.15
N ASN A 300 9.36 8.27 -12.17
CA ASN A 300 10.29 7.20 -12.43
C ASN A 300 9.52 5.88 -12.42
N ILE A 301 9.18 5.38 -13.60
CA ILE A 301 8.32 4.20 -13.78
C ILE A 301 8.98 2.94 -13.22
N ASP A 302 10.28 2.74 -13.44
CA ASP A 302 11.01 1.59 -12.91
C ASP A 302 11.04 1.57 -11.38
N PHE A 303 11.30 2.73 -10.78
CA PHE A 303 11.25 2.91 -9.33
C PHE A 303 9.84 2.65 -8.79
N ALA A 304 8.79 3.09 -9.50
CA ALA A 304 7.40 2.83 -9.14
C ALA A 304 7.10 1.32 -9.10
N VAL A 305 7.55 0.57 -10.10
CA VAL A 305 7.40 -0.90 -10.16
C VAL A 305 8.14 -1.55 -8.98
N ASN A 306 9.35 -1.11 -8.67
CA ASN A 306 10.12 -1.65 -7.54
C ASN A 306 9.43 -1.38 -6.19
N VAL A 307 8.89 -0.18 -5.98
CA VAL A 307 8.13 0.14 -4.76
C VAL A 307 6.89 -0.74 -4.63
N LEU A 308 6.13 -0.90 -5.71
CA LEU A 308 4.95 -1.77 -5.74
C LEU A 308 5.30 -3.22 -5.40
N ALA A 309 6.36 -3.75 -6.03
CA ALA A 309 6.82 -5.12 -5.83
C ALA A 309 7.26 -5.41 -4.39
N CYS A 310 7.88 -4.45 -3.72
CA CYS A 310 8.27 -4.57 -2.31
C CYS A 310 7.10 -4.34 -1.34
N SER A 311 6.13 -3.49 -1.70
CA SER A 311 5.07 -3.08 -0.78
C SER A 311 4.13 -4.21 -0.39
N LEU A 312 3.75 -5.08 -1.33
CA LEU A 312 2.82 -6.19 -1.06
C LEU A 312 3.37 -7.23 -0.07
N PRO A 313 4.58 -7.82 -0.27
CA PRO A 313 5.14 -8.75 0.69
C PRO A 313 5.41 -8.09 2.05
N PHE A 314 5.89 -6.84 2.05
CA PHE A 314 6.10 -6.08 3.29
C PHE A 314 4.80 -5.93 4.10
N SER A 315 3.74 -5.43 3.46
CA SER A 315 2.43 -5.25 4.09
C SER A 315 1.86 -6.57 4.57
N THR A 316 2.03 -7.65 3.81
CA THR A 316 1.53 -8.99 4.19
C THR A 316 2.17 -9.47 5.49
N ILE A 317 3.50 -9.45 5.57
CA ILE A 317 4.24 -9.88 6.78
C ILE A 317 3.83 -9.02 7.97
N LEU A 318 3.73 -7.71 7.77
CA LEU A 318 3.38 -6.78 8.84
C LEU A 318 1.95 -7.01 9.36
N ILE A 319 0.96 -7.15 8.46
CA ILE A 319 -0.44 -7.36 8.84
C ILE A 319 -0.63 -8.71 9.55
N ILE A 320 -0.02 -9.78 9.04
CA ILE A 320 -0.05 -11.09 9.70
C ILE A 320 0.55 -10.97 11.11
N SER A 321 1.67 -10.27 11.26
CA SER A 321 2.30 -10.06 12.56
C SER A 321 1.37 -9.31 13.52
N ILE A 322 0.77 -8.20 13.08
CA ILE A 322 -0.16 -7.40 13.89
C ILE A 322 -1.35 -8.26 14.36
N LEU A 323 -1.98 -9.00 13.46
CA LEU A 323 -3.17 -9.79 13.78
C LEU A 323 -2.85 -11.06 14.58
N SER A 324 -1.65 -11.62 14.43
CA SER A 324 -1.18 -12.74 15.26
C SER A 324 -1.00 -12.33 16.72
N PHE A 325 -0.65 -11.07 16.96
CA PHE A 325 -0.45 -10.47 18.28
C PHE A 325 -1.52 -9.41 18.58
N GLY A 326 -2.77 -9.69 18.22
CA GLY A 326 -3.87 -8.72 18.22
C GLY A 326 -4.04 -7.95 19.54
N ASP A 327 -4.05 -8.64 20.67
CA ASP A 327 -4.22 -7.99 21.99
C ASP A 327 -3.11 -6.98 22.29
N PHE A 328 -1.88 -7.29 21.88
CA PHE A 328 -0.72 -6.42 22.06
C PHE A 328 -0.83 -5.16 21.20
N PHE A 329 -1.30 -5.30 19.95
CA PHE A 329 -1.49 -4.19 19.01
C PHE A 329 -2.83 -3.45 19.17
N ALA A 330 -3.69 -3.86 20.10
CA ALA A 330 -4.90 -3.13 20.45
C ALA A 330 -4.64 -1.97 21.44
N SER A 331 -3.42 -1.82 21.95
CA SER A 331 -3.02 -0.73 22.86
C SER A 331 -2.38 0.45 22.13
N ALA A 332 -2.87 1.66 22.38
CA ALA A 332 -2.29 2.89 21.83
C ALA A 332 -0.80 3.08 22.18
N SER A 333 -0.39 2.70 23.39
CA SER A 333 1.01 2.79 23.82
C SER A 333 1.92 1.88 23.00
N THR A 334 1.48 0.66 22.71
CA THR A 334 2.20 -0.27 21.83
C THR A 334 2.33 0.30 20.43
N LEU A 335 1.26 0.89 19.90
CA LEU A 335 1.26 1.48 18.57
C LEU A 335 2.23 2.67 18.48
N PHE A 336 2.29 3.54 19.49
CA PHE A 336 3.29 4.61 19.54
C PHE A 336 4.72 4.08 19.62
N LEU A 337 4.97 3.06 20.44
CA LEU A 337 6.28 2.44 20.56
C LEU A 337 6.75 1.88 19.20
N PHE A 338 5.94 1.05 18.55
CA PHE A 338 6.27 0.49 17.23
C PHE A 338 6.37 1.55 16.15
N GLY A 339 5.51 2.57 16.19
CA GLY A 339 5.57 3.72 15.30
C GLY A 339 6.92 4.44 15.40
N GLY A 340 7.35 4.76 16.61
CA GLY A 340 8.65 5.37 16.89
C GLY A 340 9.82 4.48 16.48
N THR A 341 9.80 3.20 16.86
CA THR A 341 10.85 2.23 16.53
C THR A 341 10.99 2.06 15.01
N PHE A 342 9.90 1.98 14.26
CA PHE A 342 9.95 1.82 12.81
C PHE A 342 10.47 3.09 12.12
N ILE A 343 10.06 4.27 12.59
CA ILE A 343 10.59 5.53 12.08
C ILE A 343 12.09 5.63 12.36
N ILE A 344 12.53 5.48 13.61
CA ILE A 344 13.94 5.61 14.00
C ILE A 344 14.80 4.54 13.34
N GLY A 345 14.38 3.27 13.44
CA GLY A 345 15.10 2.12 12.90
C GLY A 345 15.28 2.18 11.37
N SER A 346 14.34 2.81 10.66
CA SER A 346 14.47 2.97 9.21
C SER A 346 15.67 3.84 8.77
N PHE A 347 16.17 4.74 9.63
CA PHE A 347 17.33 5.58 9.33
C PHE A 347 18.66 4.89 9.65
N LEU A 348 18.64 3.73 10.30
CA LEU A 348 19.83 2.98 10.70
C LEU A 348 20.75 2.62 9.52
N PRO A 349 20.26 2.17 8.34
CA PRO A 349 21.12 1.90 7.19
C PRO A 349 21.87 3.15 6.71
N TYR A 350 21.22 4.32 6.77
CA TYR A 350 21.85 5.59 6.40
C TYR A 350 22.93 5.99 7.40
N LEU A 351 22.66 5.84 8.71
CA LEU A 351 23.61 6.12 9.78
C LEU A 351 24.86 5.23 9.68
N LEU A 352 24.66 3.91 9.50
CA LEU A 352 25.73 2.92 9.35
C LEU A 352 26.57 3.18 8.09
N SER A 353 25.95 3.58 6.97
CA SER A 353 26.68 3.92 5.75
C SER A 353 27.57 5.16 5.90
N ARG A 354 27.12 6.18 6.68
CA ARG A 354 27.93 7.36 6.99
C ARG A 354 29.11 7.03 7.91
N LEU A 355 28.90 6.20 8.93
CA LEU A 355 29.96 5.77 9.84
C LEU A 355 31.05 4.96 9.10
N LYS A 356 30.65 4.06 8.21
CA LYS A 356 31.58 3.25 7.40
C LYS A 356 32.41 4.10 6.42
N ASN A 357 31.82 5.16 5.86
CA ASN A 357 32.53 6.11 4.99
C ASN A 357 33.39 7.13 5.77
N GLY A 358 33.03 7.45 7.01
CA GLY A 358 33.85 8.25 7.92
C GLY A 358 35.19 7.58 8.23
N ASN A 359 35.20 6.28 8.53
CA ASN A 359 36.42 5.53 8.79
C ASN A 359 37.35 5.37 7.56
N LYS A 360 36.82 5.41 6.34
CA LYS A 360 37.66 5.39 5.12
C LYS A 360 38.42 6.69 4.88
N LYS A 361 37.89 7.84 5.33
CA LYS A 361 38.60 9.13 5.24
C LYS A 361 39.78 9.22 6.22
N THR A 362 39.67 8.59 7.38
CA THR A 362 40.72 8.64 8.42
C THR A 362 41.93 7.76 8.10
N ILE A 363 41.78 6.74 7.25
CA ILE A 363 42.91 5.87 6.84
C ILE A 363 43.73 6.51 5.71
N SER A 364 43.11 7.33 4.84
CA SER A 364 43.83 8.01 3.75
C SER A 364 44.77 9.12 4.23
N THR A 365 44.52 9.72 5.40
CA THR A 365 45.39 10.77 5.95
C THR A 365 46.57 10.23 6.76
N SER A 366 46.53 8.99 7.25
CA SER A 366 47.66 8.37 7.97
C SER A 366 48.73 7.80 7.04
N GLU A 367 48.41 7.49 5.78
CA GLU A 367 49.39 7.08 4.76
C GLU A 367 50.14 8.29 4.15
N LEU A 368 49.49 9.44 4.01
CA LEU A 368 50.13 10.69 3.55
C LEU A 368 51.12 11.28 4.57
N SER A 369 50.94 11.00 5.87
CA SER A 369 51.89 11.39 6.92
C SER A 369 53.16 10.54 6.95
N LYS A 370 53.14 9.32 6.40
CA LYS A 370 54.31 8.42 6.36
C LYS A 370 55.18 8.60 5.11
N MET A 371 54.69 9.27 4.07
CA MET A 371 55.50 9.64 2.89
C MET A 371 56.25 10.97 3.05
N ALA A 372 55.94 11.78 4.06
CA ALA A 372 56.60 13.07 4.33
C ALA A 372 57.77 12.97 5.33
N SER A 373 58.14 11.77 5.78
CA SER A 373 59.24 11.53 6.73
C SER A 373 60.11 10.35 6.29
N GLY A 374 60.98 10.60 5.30
CA GLY A 374 62.06 9.72 4.88
C GLY A 374 63.27 10.56 4.44
N PRO A 375 64.51 10.13 4.71
CA PRO A 375 65.61 11.00 5.15
C PRO A 375 66.33 11.75 4.03
N CYS A 376 66.76 12.98 4.35
CA CYS A 376 67.80 13.71 3.61
C CYS A 376 69.07 12.85 3.54
N LEU A 377 69.51 12.55 2.31
CA LEU A 377 70.84 12.03 2.06
C LEU A 377 71.82 13.22 2.07
N GLU A 378 72.73 13.19 3.04
CA GLU A 378 73.92 14.03 3.11
C GLU A 378 74.88 13.70 1.95
N GLU A 379 75.40 14.76 1.34
CA GLU A 379 76.57 14.77 0.46
C GLU A 379 77.80 14.17 1.15
N LYS A 380 78.55 13.34 0.41
CA LYS A 380 80.00 13.19 0.58
C LYS A 380 80.66 13.09 -0.78
N ASP A 381 81.53 14.08 -1.03
CA ASP A 381 82.74 14.14 -1.86
C ASP A 381 83.01 13.07 -2.92
#